data_AF-A0A378MWK5-F1
#
_entry.id   AF-A0A378MWK5-F1
#
_cell.length_a   1.000
_cell.length_b   1.000
_cell.length_c   1.000
_cell.angle_alpha   90.00
_cell.angle_beta   90.00
_cell.angle_gamma   90.00
#
_symmetry.space_group_name_H-M   'P 1'
#
loop_
_entity.id
_entity.type
_entity.pdbx_description
1 polymer ?
#
loop_
_entity_poly.entity_id
_entity_poly.type
_entity_poly.pdbx_seq_one_letter_code
_entity_poly.pdbx_strand_id
1 'polypeptide(L)'
;MVDDNFDIQLYYANGFKVVLKASRYAREPSPTFVLHGKLGSYLKQTPDNQEDLLKNGVQPIGKDWNIEEKENWGILHTEVEGNVVRQPYRNAEVSYQNLFDDLYQAIAHNAEPIIKLEDVIFVLKVIESVFESAKLGQKIYL
;
A
#
# COMPACT_ATOMS: atom_id res chain seq x y z
N MET A 1 -9.09 23.62 -11.33
CA MET A 1 -9.77 22.75 -10.35
C MET A 1 -8.95 21.46 -10.30
N VAL A 2 -8.66 20.92 -9.14
CA VAL A 2 -7.88 19.68 -8.96
C VAL A 2 -8.81 18.63 -8.38
N ASP A 3 -8.64 17.36 -8.78
CA ASP A 3 -9.45 16.26 -8.28
C ASP A 3 -9.22 16.03 -6.77
N ASP A 4 -10.31 15.74 -6.04
CA ASP A 4 -10.30 15.50 -4.59
C ASP A 4 -10.73 14.08 -4.21
N ASN A 5 -11.01 13.24 -5.21
CA ASN A 5 -11.37 11.84 -5.08
C ASN A 5 -11.02 11.05 -6.35
N PHE A 6 -10.87 9.73 -6.22
CA PHE A 6 -10.78 8.80 -7.35
C PHE A 6 -11.32 7.42 -7.00
N ASP A 7 -11.78 6.69 -8.01
CA ASP A 7 -12.12 5.25 -7.97
C ASP A 7 -11.51 4.58 -9.20
N ILE A 8 -10.38 3.90 -8.99
CA ILE A 8 -9.58 3.28 -10.04
C ILE A 8 -9.76 1.77 -9.96
N GLN A 9 -10.09 1.14 -11.08
CA GLN A 9 -10.25 -0.31 -11.18
C GLN A 9 -9.24 -0.88 -12.16
N LEU A 10 -8.25 -1.61 -11.65
CA LEU A 10 -7.24 -2.29 -12.44
C LEU A 10 -7.63 -3.77 -12.58
N TYR A 11 -7.68 -4.24 -13.83
CA TYR A 11 -8.08 -5.59 -14.18
C TYR A 11 -6.87 -6.37 -14.70
N TYR A 12 -6.65 -7.57 -14.15
CA TYR A 12 -5.56 -8.45 -14.56
C TYR A 12 -6.12 -9.67 -15.28
N ALA A 13 -5.38 -10.16 -16.29
CA ALA A 13 -5.82 -11.26 -17.16
C ALA A 13 -6.11 -12.57 -16.39
N ASN A 14 -5.49 -12.77 -15.23
CA ASN A 14 -5.73 -13.92 -14.35
C ASN A 14 -7.00 -13.80 -13.49
N GLY A 15 -7.80 -12.75 -13.68
CA GLY A 15 -9.02 -12.49 -12.90
C GLY A 15 -8.77 -11.75 -11.58
N PHE A 16 -7.52 -11.39 -11.26
CA PHE A 16 -7.23 -10.51 -10.13
C PHE A 16 -7.73 -9.10 -10.42
N LYS A 17 -8.26 -8.44 -9.40
CA LYS A 17 -8.79 -7.07 -9.48
C LYS A 17 -8.23 -6.25 -8.33
N VAL A 18 -7.71 -5.07 -8.67
CA VAL A 18 -7.30 -4.06 -7.70
C VAL A 18 -8.24 -2.88 -7.81
N VAL A 19 -8.68 -2.38 -6.67
CA VAL A 19 -9.48 -1.16 -6.58
C VAL A 19 -8.73 -0.18 -5.69
N LEU A 20 -8.38 0.98 -6.24
CA LEU A 20 -7.75 2.06 -5.49
C LEU A 20 -8.78 3.18 -5.33
N LYS A 21 -8.98 3.64 -4.09
CA LYS A 21 -9.90 4.73 -3.79
C LYS A 21 -9.26 5.73 -2.86
N ALA A 22 -9.54 7.00 -3.09
CA ALA A 22 -9.28 8.05 -2.13
C ALA A 22 -10.40 9.09 -2.21
N SER A 23 -10.67 9.75 -1.09
CA SER A 23 -11.59 10.89 -1.03
C SER A 23 -11.19 11.81 0.10
N ARG A 24 -11.20 13.12 -0.16
CA ARG A 24 -10.99 14.14 0.87
C ARG A 24 -12.17 14.30 1.84
N TYR A 25 -13.36 13.77 1.50
CA TYR A 25 -14.60 13.99 2.24
C TYR A 25 -15.17 12.73 2.90
N ALA A 26 -14.37 11.68 3.05
CA ALA A 26 -14.74 10.51 3.83
C ALA A 26 -14.74 10.85 5.32
N ARG A 27 -15.93 11.06 5.91
CA ARG A 27 -16.07 11.33 7.35
C ARG A 27 -15.73 10.11 8.22
N GLU A 28 -16.10 8.92 7.74
CA GLU A 28 -15.68 7.65 8.32
C GLU A 28 -14.63 7.03 7.40
N PRO A 29 -13.41 6.72 7.88
CA PRO A 29 -12.38 6.14 7.05
C PRO A 29 -12.75 4.71 6.64
N SER A 30 -12.63 4.42 5.34
CA SER A 30 -12.61 3.03 4.87
C SER A 30 -11.31 2.35 5.27
N PRO A 31 -11.27 1.01 5.37
CA PRO A 31 -10.03 0.31 5.64
C PRO A 31 -8.96 0.64 4.59
N THR A 32 -7.72 0.89 5.03
CA THR A 32 -6.58 1.15 4.14
C THR A 32 -6.27 -0.02 3.23
N PHE A 33 -6.35 -1.25 3.75
CA PHE A 33 -6.16 -2.46 2.95
C PHE A 33 -7.31 -3.43 3.15
N VAL A 34 -7.82 -3.95 2.04
CA VAL A 34 -8.76 -5.07 2.01
C VAL A 34 -8.29 -6.02 0.92
N LEU A 35 -7.92 -7.23 1.32
CA LEU A 35 -7.50 -8.29 0.41
C LEU A 35 -8.46 -9.47 0.59
N HIS A 36 -8.92 -10.02 -0.53
CA HIS A 36 -9.76 -11.21 -0.56
C HIS A 36 -9.12 -12.24 -1.47
N GLY A 37 -8.98 -13.45 -0.96
CA GLY A 37 -8.50 -14.61 -1.69
C GLY A 37 -9.45 -15.78 -1.53
N LYS A 38 -9.11 -16.91 -2.17
CA LYS A 38 -9.93 -18.12 -2.13
C LYS A 38 -10.08 -18.71 -0.72
N LEU A 39 -9.06 -18.55 0.12
CA LEU A 39 -8.98 -19.19 1.45
C LEU A 39 -9.20 -18.22 2.61
N GLY A 40 -9.40 -16.93 2.33
CA GLY A 40 -9.47 -15.95 3.41
C GLY A 40 -9.43 -14.51 2.95
N SER A 41 -9.34 -13.63 3.94
CA SER A 41 -9.29 -12.18 3.78
C SER A 41 -8.33 -11.55 4.77
N TYR A 42 -7.73 -10.44 4.37
CA TYR A 42 -6.96 -9.57 5.24
C TYR A 42 -7.55 -8.16 5.20
N LEU A 43 -7.69 -7.55 6.38
CA LEU A 43 -8.18 -6.18 6.50
C LEU A 43 -7.26 -5.40 7.44
N LYS A 44 -6.76 -4.25 6.99
CA LYS A 44 -6.07 -3.27 7.84
C LYS A 44 -6.83 -1.95 7.80
N GLN A 45 -7.21 -1.46 8.98
CA GLN A 45 -8.05 -0.27 9.09
C GLN A 45 -7.28 1.03 8.83
N THR A 46 -6.02 1.10 9.27
CA THR A 46 -5.19 2.31 9.26
C THR A 46 -3.96 2.16 8.36
N PRO A 47 -3.34 3.28 7.91
CA PRO A 47 -2.03 3.26 7.26
C PRO A 47 -0.91 2.95 8.27
N ASP A 48 0.35 2.93 7.80
CA ASP A 48 1.50 2.83 8.70
C ASP A 48 1.67 4.11 9.54
N ASN A 49 2.26 3.99 10.72
CA ASN A 49 2.36 5.07 11.69
C ASN A 49 3.62 5.97 11.53
N GLN A 50 4.51 5.67 10.58
CA GLN A 50 5.82 6.34 10.51
C GLN A 50 5.68 7.83 10.22
N GLU A 51 4.81 8.21 9.28
CA GLU A 51 4.58 9.63 8.96
C GLU A 51 4.07 10.40 10.19
N ASP A 52 3.13 9.82 10.95
CA ASP A 52 2.58 10.44 12.16
C ASP A 52 3.62 10.53 13.29
N LEU A 53 4.45 9.50 13.46
CA LEU A 53 5.57 9.55 14.41
C LEU A 53 6.56 10.68 14.06
N LEU A 54 6.95 10.79 12.78
CA LEU A 54 7.86 11.84 12.32
C LEU A 54 7.25 13.24 12.48
N LYS A 55 5.96 13.42 12.16
CA LYS A 55 5.24 14.70 12.39
C LYS A 55 5.23 15.13 13.85
N ASN A 56 5.21 14.15 14.77
CA ASN A 56 5.27 14.40 16.20
C ASN A 56 6.72 14.51 16.74
N GLY A 57 7.72 14.56 15.86
CA GLY A 57 9.13 14.74 16.22
C GLY A 57 9.81 13.50 16.78
N VAL A 58 9.17 12.32 16.66
CA VAL A 58 9.79 11.05 17.06
C VAL A 58 10.92 10.73 16.09
N GLN A 59 12.11 10.48 16.64
CA GLN A 59 13.26 10.12 15.83
C GLN A 59 13.18 8.65 15.41
N PRO A 60 13.55 8.33 14.15
CA PRO A 60 13.44 6.97 13.65
C PRO A 60 14.63 6.11 14.09
N ILE A 61 14.76 5.89 15.40
CA ILE A 61 15.91 5.21 16.01
C ILE A 61 15.47 4.13 17.00
N GLY A 62 16.32 3.13 17.16
CA GLY A 62 16.12 2.06 18.12
C GLY A 62 15.19 0.95 17.64
N LYS A 63 15.11 -0.12 18.44
CA LYS A 63 14.36 -1.34 18.14
C LYS A 63 12.84 -1.16 18.17
N ASP A 64 12.37 -0.10 18.82
CA ASP A 64 10.94 0.18 19.02
C ASP A 64 10.38 1.13 17.94
N TRP A 65 11.19 1.51 16.94
CA TRP A 65 10.75 2.34 15.82
C TRP A 65 9.58 1.68 15.06
N ASN A 66 8.54 2.48 14.80
CA ASN A 66 7.30 2.11 14.08
C ASN A 66 6.48 0.94 14.64
N ILE A 67 6.80 0.44 15.84
CA ILE A 67 6.00 -0.63 16.44
C ILE A 67 4.58 -0.13 16.68
N GLU A 68 3.61 -0.86 16.12
CA GLU A 68 2.19 -0.65 16.36
C GLU A 68 1.66 -1.57 17.46
N GLU A 69 0.75 -1.05 18.28
CA GLU A 69 -0.06 -1.86 19.19
C GLU A 69 -0.88 -2.91 18.40
N LYS A 70 -1.20 -4.03 19.05
CA LYS A 70 -1.84 -5.20 18.40
C LYS A 70 -3.21 -4.86 17.81
N GLU A 71 -3.88 -3.88 18.39
CA GLU A 71 -5.19 -3.36 18.00
C GLU A 71 -5.14 -2.63 16.64
N ASN A 72 -3.97 -2.11 16.25
CA ASN A 72 -3.74 -1.42 14.97
C ASN A 72 -3.21 -2.34 13.86
N TRP A 73 -2.87 -3.58 14.21
CA TRP A 73 -2.49 -4.60 13.24
C TRP A 73 -3.67 -4.96 12.34
N GLY A 74 -3.37 -5.44 11.14
CA GLY A 74 -4.41 -6.00 10.29
C GLY A 74 -5.01 -7.27 10.89
N ILE A 75 -6.25 -7.59 10.52
CA ILE A 75 -6.90 -8.85 10.87
C ILE A 75 -6.76 -9.80 9.69
N LEU A 76 -6.17 -10.98 9.94
CA LEU A 76 -6.19 -12.11 9.02
C LEU A 76 -7.32 -13.05 9.41
N HIS A 77 -8.22 -13.31 8.47
CA HIS A 77 -9.29 -14.30 8.60
C HIS A 77 -9.10 -15.34 7.49
N THR A 78 -8.62 -16.53 7.83
CA THR A 78 -8.23 -17.55 6.86
C THR A 78 -8.41 -18.94 7.44
N GLU A 79 -8.21 -19.97 6.61
CA GLU A 79 -8.04 -21.35 7.05
C GLU A 79 -6.55 -21.67 7.28
N VAL A 80 -6.23 -22.30 8.42
CA VAL A 80 -4.91 -22.87 8.72
C VAL A 80 -5.12 -24.31 9.18
N GLU A 81 -4.51 -25.27 8.46
CA GLU A 81 -4.63 -26.70 8.77
C GLU A 81 -6.09 -27.18 8.90
N GLY A 82 -6.99 -26.69 8.05
CA GLY A 82 -8.42 -27.04 8.07
C GLY A 82 -9.27 -26.28 9.09
N ASN A 83 -8.66 -25.43 9.92
CA ASN A 83 -9.37 -24.64 10.94
C ASN A 83 -9.51 -23.18 10.52
N VAL A 84 -10.72 -22.64 10.62
CA VAL A 84 -10.98 -21.22 10.41
C VAL A 84 -10.42 -20.43 11.60
N VAL A 85 -9.49 -19.51 11.31
CA VAL A 85 -8.86 -18.63 12.30
C VAL A 85 -9.10 -17.17 11.93
N ARG A 86 -9.35 -16.34 12.95
CA ARG A 86 -9.46 -14.89 12.81
C ARG A 86 -8.62 -14.22 13.89
N GLN A 87 -7.50 -13.62 13.50
CA GLN A 87 -6.53 -13.09 14.44
C GLN A 87 -5.82 -11.83 13.94
N PRO A 88 -5.32 -10.97 14.84
CA PRO A 88 -4.39 -9.91 14.47
C PRO A 88 -3.13 -10.48 13.83
N TYR A 89 -2.64 -9.80 12.79
CA TYR A 89 -1.50 -10.20 11.99
C TYR A 89 -0.50 -9.05 11.94
N ARG A 90 0.68 -9.29 12.51
CA ARG A 90 1.73 -8.28 12.69
C ARG A 90 2.20 -7.75 11.34
N ASN A 91 2.45 -6.44 11.28
CA ASN A 91 3.06 -5.81 10.11
C ASN A 91 4.46 -6.38 9.84
N ALA A 92 4.92 -6.28 8.60
CA ALA A 92 6.32 -6.52 8.28
C ALA A 92 7.21 -5.48 8.99
N GLU A 93 8.41 -5.91 9.41
CA GLU A 93 9.42 -5.03 10.00
C GLU A 93 10.15 -4.28 8.86
N VAL A 94 9.51 -3.24 8.34
CA VAL A 94 10.04 -2.36 7.27
C VAL A 94 10.01 -0.91 7.72
N SER A 95 10.98 -0.12 7.26
CA SER A 95 11.16 1.28 7.63
C SER A 95 11.42 2.15 6.41
N TYR A 96 10.97 3.41 6.43
CA TYR A 96 11.34 4.37 5.39
C TYR A 96 12.86 4.58 5.27
N GLN A 97 13.61 4.29 6.34
CA GLN A 97 15.08 4.31 6.30
C GLN A 97 15.67 3.31 5.30
N ASN A 98 14.96 2.20 5.03
CA ASN A 98 15.45 1.21 4.07
C ASN A 98 15.61 1.79 2.66
N LEU A 99 14.84 2.84 2.31
CA LEU A 99 15.02 3.56 1.05
C LEU A 99 16.34 4.36 1.02
N PHE A 100 16.74 4.94 2.15
CA PHE A 100 18.01 5.68 2.25
C PHE A 100 19.20 4.73 2.28
N ASP A 101 19.07 3.59 2.95
CA ASP A 101 20.07 2.52 2.92
C ASP A 101 20.27 2.02 1.48
N ASP A 102 19.18 1.76 0.75
CA ASP A 102 19.24 1.37 -0.66
C ASP A 102 19.92 2.45 -1.51
N LEU A 103 19.54 3.71 -1.35
CA LEU A 103 20.14 4.82 -2.07
C LEU A 103 21.65 4.92 -1.80
N TYR A 104 22.07 4.72 -0.55
CA TYR A 104 23.49 4.65 -0.20
C TYR A 104 24.18 3.49 -0.93
N GLN A 105 23.59 2.30 -0.96
CA GLN A 105 24.16 1.16 -1.69
C GLN A 105 24.27 1.44 -3.19
N ALA A 106 23.25 2.05 -3.79
CA ALA A 106 23.27 2.40 -5.20
C ALA A 106 24.36 3.43 -5.53
N ILE A 107 24.50 4.49 -4.72
CA ILE A 107 25.47 5.58 -4.97
C ILE A 107 26.89 5.16 -4.62
N ALA A 108 27.10 4.58 -3.44
CA ALA A 108 28.44 4.32 -2.91
C ALA A 108 29.03 3.00 -3.43
N HIS A 109 28.18 2.01 -3.70
CA HIS A 109 28.61 0.66 -4.05
C HIS A 109 28.13 0.21 -5.44
N ASN A 110 27.50 1.11 -6.21
CA ASN A 110 26.98 0.82 -7.55
C ASN A 110 26.04 -0.40 -7.58
N ALA A 111 25.30 -0.61 -6.48
CA ALA A 111 24.28 -1.63 -6.38
C ALA A 111 23.06 -1.27 -7.25
N GLU A 112 22.29 -2.27 -7.67
CA GLU A 112 21.02 -2.03 -8.35
C GLU A 112 19.98 -1.52 -7.34
N PRO A 113 19.31 -0.37 -7.60
CA PRO A 113 18.32 0.19 -6.68
C PRO A 113 17.06 -0.68 -6.61
N ILE A 114 16.44 -0.77 -5.42
CA ILE A 114 15.20 -1.55 -5.25
C ILE A 114 14.01 -0.97 -6.00
N ILE A 115 14.00 0.35 -6.25
CA ILE A 115 13.00 1.02 -7.09
C ILE A 115 13.64 1.32 -8.44
N LYS A 116 13.17 0.63 -9.48
CA LYS A 116 13.72 0.80 -10.82
C LYS A 116 13.04 1.95 -11.55
N LEU A 117 13.76 2.57 -12.48
CA LEU A 117 13.23 3.69 -13.27
C LEU A 117 12.04 3.24 -14.12
N GLU A 118 12.08 2.03 -14.66
CA GLU A 118 10.98 1.44 -15.41
C GLU A 118 9.68 1.32 -14.59
N ASP A 119 9.77 1.03 -13.28
CA ASP A 119 8.61 0.94 -12.40
C ASP A 119 7.98 2.32 -12.19
N VAL A 120 8.81 3.35 -12.00
CA VAL A 120 8.35 4.74 -11.87
C VAL A 120 7.67 5.20 -13.16
N ILE A 121 8.27 4.93 -14.32
CA ILE A 121 7.68 5.23 -15.63
C ILE A 121 6.36 4.49 -15.81
N PHE A 122 6.27 3.24 -15.37
CA PHE A 122 5.05 2.46 -15.47
C PHE A 122 3.92 3.05 -14.60
N VAL A 123 4.21 3.47 -13.37
CA VAL A 123 3.23 4.16 -12.52
C VAL A 123 2.70 5.43 -13.20
N LEU A 124 3.57 6.24 -13.80
CA LEU A 124 3.15 7.45 -14.54
C LEU A 124 2.22 7.11 -15.71
N LYS A 125 2.54 6.07 -16.49
CA LYS A 125 1.67 5.58 -17.59
C LYS A 125 0.31 5.10 -17.10
N VAL A 126 0.26 4.42 -15.95
CA VAL A 126 -1.00 4.00 -15.32
C VAL A 126 -1.83 5.24 -14.94
N ILE A 127 -1.22 6.25 -14.34
CA ILE A 127 -1.91 7.50 -13.97
C ILE A 127 -2.49 8.19 -15.22
N GLU A 128 -1.70 8.35 -16.28
CA GLU A 128 -2.16 8.93 -17.55
C GLU A 128 -3.34 8.16 -18.14
N SER A 129 -3.26 6.83 -18.13
CA SER A 129 -4.32 5.95 -18.64
C SER A 129 -5.61 6.00 -17.80
N VAL A 130 -5.49 6.23 -16.49
CA VAL A 130 -6.64 6.44 -15.60
C VAL A 130 -7.37 7.74 -15.96
N PHE A 131 -6.63 8.82 -16.21
CA PHE A 131 -7.24 10.08 -16.66
C PHE A 131 -7.89 9.95 -18.04
N GLU A 132 -7.25 9.24 -18.96
CA GLU A 132 -7.83 8.94 -20.27
C GLU A 132 -9.12 8.10 -20.14
N SER A 133 -9.09 7.07 -19.29
CA SER A 133 -10.25 6.23 -18.98
C SER A 133 -11.42 7.07 -18.47
N ALA A 134 -11.17 7.97 -17.52
CA ALA A 134 -12.18 8.84 -16.94
C ALA A 134 -12.78 9.81 -17.98
N LYS A 135 -11.95 10.35 -18.88
CA LYS A 135 -12.37 11.26 -19.95
C LYS A 135 -13.23 10.55 -21.00
N LEU A 136 -12.85 9.34 -21.39
CA LEU A 136 -13.51 8.58 -22.47
C LEU A 136 -14.67 7.71 -21.97
N GLY A 137 -14.75 7.43 -20.67
CA GLY A 137 -15.77 6.55 -20.09
C GLY A 137 -15.58 5.08 -20.47
N GLN A 138 -14.34 4.65 -20.76
CA GLN A 138 -14.04 3.29 -21.21
C GLN A 138 -12.77 2.73 -20.57
N LYS A 139 -12.59 1.42 -20.67
CA LYS A 139 -11.36 0.74 -20.24
C LYS A 139 -10.21 1.07 -21.17
N ILE A 140 -9.06 1.41 -20.60
CA ILE A 140 -7.78 1.56 -21.32
C ILE A 140 -6.95 0.30 -21.07
N TYR A 141 -6.37 -0.24 -22.13
CA TYR A 141 -5.52 -1.43 -22.07
C TYR A 141 -4.05 -0.99 -22.08
N LEU A 142 -3.26 -1.58 -21.19
CA LEU A 142 -1.82 -1.37 -21.05
C LEU A 142 -1.03 -2.57 -21.57
#